data_AF-A0A961NMN5-F1
#
_entry.id   AF-A0A961NMN5-F1
#
_cell.length_a   1.000
_cell.length_b   1.000
_cell.length_c   1.000
_cell.angle_alpha   90.00
_cell.angle_beta   90.00
_cell.angle_gamma   90.00
#
_symmetry.space_group_name_H-M   'P 1'
#
loop_
_entity.id
_entity.type
_entity.pdbx_description
1 polymer ?
#
loop_
_entity_poly.entity_id
_entity_poly.type
_entity_poly.pdbx_seq_one_letter_code
_entity_poly.pdbx_strand_id
1 'polypeptide(L)'
;DWMARYFFTGGMMPSDHLFFYFAEGFRVVDHKVVNGTHYQKTAEDWLRNMDRNRAEIMRIFGETYGAKNARKWFAYWRVFFMSVAELFGYRSGREWQVSHYVFEPMAARQKARRAA
;
A
#
# COMPACT_ATOMS: atom_id res chain seq x y z
N ASP A 1 5.57 10.66 12.91
CA ASP A 1 4.49 10.60 11.89
C ASP A 1 3.30 9.80 12.46
N TRP A 2 2.07 10.32 12.31
CA TRP A 2 0.82 9.68 12.78
C TRP A 2 0.48 8.45 11.94
N MET A 3 0.66 8.53 10.63
CA MET A 3 0.30 7.44 9.72
C MET A 3 1.23 6.24 9.91
N ALA A 4 2.54 6.48 10.01
CA ALA A 4 3.50 5.44 10.38
C ALA A 4 3.18 4.78 11.73
N ARG A 5 2.73 5.54 12.74
CA ARG A 5 2.41 4.98 14.07
C ARG A 5 1.18 4.06 14.07
N TYR A 6 0.17 4.39 13.29
CA TYR A 6 -1.14 3.70 13.36
C TYR A 6 -1.37 2.69 12.23
N PHE A 7 -0.74 2.86 11.07
CA PHE A 7 -1.01 2.04 9.87
C PHE A 7 0.24 1.38 9.28
N PHE A 8 1.42 1.96 9.45
CA PHE A 8 2.65 1.46 8.81
C PHE A 8 3.82 1.24 9.79
N THR A 9 3.53 0.77 11.00
CA THR A 9 4.59 0.53 11.99
C THR A 9 5.54 -0.55 11.47
N GLY A 10 6.82 -0.18 11.24
CA GLY A 10 7.82 -1.06 10.64
C GLY A 10 7.67 -1.26 9.12
N GLY A 11 6.76 -0.53 8.48
CA GLY A 11 6.55 -0.56 7.04
C GLY A 11 7.55 0.31 6.28
N MET A 12 7.69 0.04 4.99
CA MET A 12 8.43 0.87 4.04
C MET A 12 7.58 1.11 2.79
N MET A 13 7.83 2.23 2.12
CA MET A 13 7.29 2.51 0.78
C MET A 13 8.41 2.31 -0.24
N PRO A 14 8.48 1.13 -0.90
CA PRO A 14 9.59 0.81 -1.79
C PRO A 14 9.53 1.68 -3.05
N SER A 15 10.70 2.01 -3.59
CA SER A 15 10.78 2.60 -4.92
C SER A 15 10.49 1.55 -5.99
N ASP A 16 10.01 2.01 -7.14
CA ASP A 16 9.78 1.20 -8.35
C ASP A 16 11.02 0.43 -8.85
N HIS A 17 12.21 0.87 -8.46
CA HIS A 17 13.44 0.23 -8.88
C HIS A 17 14.04 -0.74 -7.83
N LEU A 18 13.46 -0.82 -6.63
CA LEU A 18 14.08 -1.49 -5.48
C LEU A 18 14.49 -2.94 -5.81
N PHE A 19 13.60 -3.72 -6.42
CA PHE A 19 13.85 -5.14 -6.70
C PHE A 19 14.78 -5.42 -7.87
N PHE A 20 15.13 -4.41 -8.68
CA PHE A 20 16.21 -4.57 -9.66
C PHE A 20 17.58 -4.65 -8.98
N TYR A 21 17.74 -4.02 -7.82
CA TYR A 21 18.99 -3.97 -7.08
C TYR A 21 19.07 -5.04 -5.98
N PHE A 22 17.97 -5.32 -5.29
CA PHE A 22 17.99 -6.08 -4.03
C PHE A 22 17.22 -7.41 -4.05
N ALA A 23 17.02 -8.02 -5.23
CA ALA A 23 16.44 -9.36 -5.36
C ALA A 23 17.53 -10.44 -5.44
N GLU A 24 18.15 -10.77 -4.31
CA GLU A 24 19.20 -11.79 -4.28
C GLU A 24 18.66 -13.16 -4.73
N GLY A 25 19.41 -13.85 -5.59
CA GLY A 25 19.03 -15.16 -6.11
C GLY A 25 17.97 -15.15 -7.22
N PHE A 26 17.35 -14.00 -7.51
CA PHE A 26 16.33 -13.82 -8.55
C PHE A 26 16.71 -12.69 -9.52
N ARG A 27 16.08 -12.70 -10.68
CA ARG A 27 16.10 -11.57 -11.62
C ARG A 27 14.68 -11.21 -12.04
N VAL A 28 14.42 -9.92 -12.24
CA VAL A 28 13.18 -9.43 -12.81
C VAL A 28 13.18 -9.75 -14.31
N VAL A 29 12.13 -10.39 -14.80
CA VAL A 29 11.95 -10.77 -16.22
C VAL A 29 10.83 -10.00 -16.91
N ASP A 30 9.88 -9.48 -16.14
CA ASP A 30 8.85 -8.56 -16.60
C ASP A 30 8.57 -7.56 -15.48
N HIS A 31 8.27 -6.32 -15.86
CA HIS A 31 7.97 -5.24 -14.93
C HIS A 31 6.90 -4.34 -15.53
N LYS A 32 5.80 -4.16 -14.78
CA LYS A 32 4.67 -3.34 -15.20
C LYS A 32 4.30 -2.37 -14.10
N VAL A 33 4.13 -1.12 -14.49
CA VAL A 33 3.69 -0.04 -13.62
C VAL A 33 2.22 0.24 -13.90
N VAL A 34 1.42 0.27 -12.84
CA VAL A 34 0.04 0.73 -12.86
C VAL A 34 0.00 2.13 -12.27
N ASN A 35 -0.55 3.08 -13.03
CA ASN A 35 -0.69 4.48 -12.61
C ASN A 35 -1.46 4.59 -11.28
N GLY A 36 -1.02 5.51 -10.42
CA GLY A 36 -1.57 5.69 -9.07
C GLY A 36 -3.06 6.02 -9.04
N THR A 37 -3.63 6.61 -10.09
CA THR A 37 -5.06 6.95 -10.15
C THR A 37 -5.97 5.72 -10.01
N HIS A 38 -5.48 4.52 -10.31
CA HIS A 38 -6.22 3.29 -10.05
C HIS A 38 -6.37 3.04 -8.55
N TYR A 39 -5.28 3.20 -7.78
CA TYR A 39 -5.32 3.03 -6.32
C TYR A 39 -6.06 4.18 -5.64
N GLN A 40 -5.96 5.40 -6.17
CA GLN A 40 -6.79 6.53 -5.74
C GLN A 40 -8.27 6.16 -5.79
N LYS A 41 -8.77 5.70 -6.95
CA LYS A 41 -10.19 5.32 -7.13
C LYS A 41 -10.60 4.23 -6.14
N THR A 42 -9.75 3.21 -5.94
CA THR A 42 -9.98 2.16 -4.95
C THR A 42 -10.13 2.72 -3.54
N ALA A 43 -9.22 3.60 -3.11
CA ALA A 43 -9.28 4.20 -1.77
C ALA A 43 -10.52 5.08 -1.57
N GLU A 44 -10.91 5.85 -2.60
CA GLU A 44 -12.15 6.61 -2.58
C GLU A 44 -13.40 5.72 -2.52
N ASP A 45 -13.42 4.61 -3.25
CA ASP A 45 -14.51 3.64 -3.19
C ASP A 45 -14.61 2.96 -1.82
N TRP A 46 -13.49 2.64 -1.19
CA TRP A 46 -13.47 2.16 0.18
C TRP A 46 -13.98 3.19 1.18
N LEU A 47 -13.60 4.46 1.04
CA LEU A 47 -14.13 5.55 1.87
C LEU A 47 -15.65 5.69 1.70
N ARG A 48 -16.14 5.72 0.46
CA ARG A 48 -17.58 5.76 0.17
C ARG A 48 -18.31 4.56 0.75
N ASN A 49 -17.73 3.37 0.63
CA ASN A 49 -18.33 2.15 1.15
C ASN A 49 -18.37 2.14 2.69
N MET A 50 -17.31 2.60 3.33
CA MET A 50 -17.24 2.76 4.78
C MET A 50 -18.32 3.72 5.29
N ASP A 51 -18.54 4.83 4.57
CA ASP A 51 -19.53 5.83 4.93
C ASP A 51 -20.96 5.30 4.79
N ARG A 52 -21.26 4.57 3.72
CA ARG A 52 -22.57 3.92 3.53
C ARG A 52 -22.87 2.89 4.61
N ASN A 53 -21.87 2.14 5.05
CA ASN A 53 -22.03 1.05 6.02
C ASN A 53 -21.67 1.46 7.46
N ARG A 54 -21.76 2.76 7.77
CA ARG A 54 -21.32 3.33 9.05
C ARG A 54 -21.89 2.62 10.27
N ALA A 55 -23.18 2.28 10.28
CA ALA A 55 -23.82 1.68 11.46
C ALA A 55 -23.20 0.31 11.80
N GLU A 56 -23.02 -0.53 10.78
CA GLU A 56 -22.41 -1.85 10.92
C GLU A 56 -20.94 -1.75 11.32
N ILE A 57 -20.17 -0.88 10.66
CA ILE A 57 -18.75 -0.68 10.98
C ILE A 57 -18.58 -0.14 12.41
N MET A 58 -19.44 0.77 12.86
CA MET A 58 -19.39 1.27 14.24
C MET A 58 -19.63 0.16 15.27
N ARG A 59 -20.51 -0.81 14.98
CA ARG A 59 -20.71 -2.01 15.82
C ARG A 59 -19.44 -2.86 15.84
N ILE A 60 -18.90 -3.21 14.68
CA ILE A 60 -17.66 -3.99 14.54
C ILE A 60 -16.49 -3.31 15.27
N PHE A 61 -16.38 -1.99 15.16
CA PHE A 61 -15.32 -1.23 15.82
C PHE A 61 -15.53 -1.13 17.33
N GLY A 62 -16.77 -1.10 17.80
CA GLY A 62 -17.08 -1.22 19.23
C GLY A 62 -16.65 -2.56 19.81
N GLU A 63 -16.87 -3.65 19.07
CA GLU A 63 -16.46 -5.02 19.45
C GLU A 63 -14.94 -5.19 19.39
N THR A 64 -14.29 -4.61 18.38
CA THR A 64 -12.86 -4.81 18.12
C THR A 64 -11.95 -3.89 18.94
N TYR A 65 -12.30 -2.60 19.03
CA TYR A 65 -11.46 -1.57 19.64
C TYR A 65 -12.00 -1.05 20.97
N GLY A 66 -13.16 -1.57 21.40
CA GLY A 66 -13.92 -1.10 22.55
C GLY A 66 -14.83 0.08 22.20
N ALA A 67 -16.04 0.08 22.79
CA ALA A 67 -17.09 1.06 22.52
C ALA A 67 -16.62 2.52 22.63
N LYS A 68 -15.74 2.83 23.59
CA LYS A 68 -15.17 4.18 23.80
C LYS A 68 -14.26 4.63 22.65
N ASN A 69 -13.64 3.71 21.93
CA ASN A 69 -12.69 4.02 20.84
C ASN A 69 -13.30 3.87 19.44
N ALA A 70 -14.51 3.33 19.30
CA ALA A 70 -15.11 3.04 17.99
C ALA A 70 -15.13 4.28 17.08
N ARG A 71 -15.54 5.44 17.61
CA ARG A 71 -15.58 6.70 16.86
C ARG A 71 -14.18 7.18 16.44
N LYS A 72 -13.17 6.99 17.31
CA LYS A 72 -11.78 7.33 17.03
C LYS A 72 -11.26 6.51 15.86
N TRP A 73 -11.45 5.19 15.90
CA TRP A 73 -11.01 4.29 14.83
C TRP A 73 -11.78 4.51 13.53
N PHE A 74 -13.07 4.84 13.60
CA PHE A 74 -13.84 5.27 12.43
C PHE A 74 -13.21 6.51 11.78
N ALA A 75 -12.85 7.53 12.56
CA ALA A 75 -12.17 8.71 12.03
C ALA A 75 -10.78 8.37 11.46
N TYR A 76 -10.02 7.50 12.14
CA TYR A 76 -8.67 7.12 11.71
C TYR A 76 -8.67 6.41 10.36
N TRP A 77 -9.56 5.43 10.17
CA TRP A 77 -9.71 4.73 8.90
C TRP A 77 -10.17 5.65 7.77
N ARG A 78 -11.06 6.59 8.05
CA ARG A 78 -11.44 7.62 7.07
C ARG A 78 -10.25 8.47 6.64
N VAL A 79 -9.50 9.01 7.62
CA VAL A 79 -8.31 9.83 7.34
C VAL A 79 -7.28 9.03 6.55
N PHE A 80 -7.09 7.76 6.89
CA PHE A 80 -6.23 6.86 6.14
C PHE A 80 -6.64 6.75 4.67
N PHE A 81 -7.90 6.43 4.36
CA PHE A 81 -8.35 6.32 2.97
C PHE A 81 -8.24 7.64 2.22
N MET A 82 -8.57 8.78 2.86
CA MET A 82 -8.41 10.11 2.25
C MET A 82 -6.94 10.39 1.92
N SER A 83 -6.03 10.16 2.86
CA SER A 83 -4.60 10.38 2.62
C SER A 83 -4.02 9.46 1.55
N VAL A 84 -4.45 8.20 1.51
CA VAL A 84 -4.04 7.26 0.46
C VAL A 84 -4.55 7.73 -0.91
N ALA A 85 -5.81 8.18 -1.00
CA ALA A 85 -6.37 8.69 -2.25
C ALA A 85 -5.58 9.90 -2.76
N GLU A 86 -5.30 10.88 -1.90
CA GLU A 86 -4.53 12.07 -2.27
C GLU A 86 -3.09 11.73 -2.69
N LEU A 87 -2.42 10.84 -1.94
CA LEU A 87 -1.06 10.41 -2.24
C LEU A 87 -0.97 9.76 -3.62
N PHE A 88 -1.80 8.75 -3.88
CA PHE A 88 -1.79 8.01 -5.14
C PHE A 88 -2.39 8.81 -6.31
N GLY A 89 -3.21 9.83 -6.04
CA GLY A 89 -3.74 10.75 -7.05
C GLY A 89 -2.79 11.88 -7.43
N TYR A 90 -1.77 12.14 -6.60
CA TYR A 90 -0.88 13.28 -6.76
C TYR A 90 -0.21 13.31 -8.15
N ARG A 91 -0.21 14.50 -8.76
CA ARG A 91 0.27 14.74 -10.14
C ARG A 91 -0.30 13.73 -11.16
N SER A 92 -1.60 13.48 -11.07
CA SER A 92 -2.30 12.52 -11.93
C SER A 92 -1.76 11.08 -11.80
N GLY A 93 -1.41 10.70 -10.58
CA GLY A 93 -0.91 9.37 -10.22
C GLY A 93 0.43 8.98 -10.84
N ARG A 94 1.30 9.97 -11.08
CA ARG A 94 2.63 9.77 -11.69
C ARG A 94 3.79 9.75 -10.69
N GLU A 95 3.53 10.00 -9.41
CA GLU A 95 4.58 10.01 -8.37
C GLU A 95 4.50 8.75 -7.49
N TRP A 96 3.30 8.35 -7.08
CA TRP A 96 3.04 7.08 -6.39
C TRP A 96 2.24 6.14 -7.29
N GLN A 97 2.69 4.90 -7.38
CA GLN A 97 2.21 3.92 -8.35
C GLN A 97 2.24 2.51 -7.75
N VAL A 98 1.69 1.54 -8.49
CA VAL A 98 1.74 0.12 -8.13
C VAL A 98 2.63 -0.61 -9.13
N SER A 99 3.69 -1.24 -8.64
CA SER A 99 4.67 -1.96 -9.45
C SER A 99 4.44 -3.46 -9.36
N HIS A 100 4.27 -4.12 -10.51
CA HIS A 100 4.17 -5.57 -10.63
C HIS A 100 5.45 -6.12 -11.26
N TYR A 101 6.06 -7.11 -10.59
CA TYR A 101 7.29 -7.75 -11.04
C TYR A 101 7.05 -9.23 -11.26
N VAL A 102 7.61 -9.77 -12.34
CA VAL A 102 7.76 -11.22 -12.53
C VAL A 102 9.22 -11.56 -12.31
N PHE A 103 9.48 -12.56 -11.46
CA PHE A 103 10.83 -13.00 -11.12
C PHE A 103 11.09 -14.40 -11.67
N GLU A 104 12.36 -14.67 -11.99
CA GLU A 104 12.84 -16.04 -12.14
C GLU A 104 14.11 -16.27 -11.31
N PRO A 105 14.40 -17.53 -10.90
CA PRO A 105 15.66 -17.87 -10.24
C PRO A 105 16.86 -17.61 -11.17
N MET A 106 17.91 -16.99 -10.64
CA MET A 106 19.17 -16.88 -11.39
C MET A 106 19.88 -18.23 -11.47
N ALA A 107 20.49 -18.52 -12.63
CA ALA A 107 21.38 -19.68 -12.77
C ALA A 107 22.60 -19.53 -11.86
N ALA A 108 23.18 -20.66 -11.39
CA ALA A 108 24.32 -20.65 -10.47
C ALA A 108 25.51 -19.79 -10.97
N ARG A 109 25.76 -19.79 -12.29
CA ARG A 109 26.82 -19.00 -12.94
C ARG A 109 26.55 -17.48 -12.90
N GLN A 110 25.29 -17.06 -12.90
CA GLN A 110 24.90 -15.65 -12.79
C GLN A 110 24.94 -15.17 -11.34
N LYS A 111 24.66 -16.05 -10.37
CA LYS A 111 24.81 -15.74 -8.93
C LYS A 111 26.26 -15.40 -8.58
N ALA A 112 27.23 -16.21 -9.02
CA ALA A 112 28.65 -16.00 -8.72
C ALA A 112 29.21 -14.69 -9.29
N ARG A 113 28.67 -14.21 -10.42
CA ARG A 113 29.14 -12.98 -11.10
C ARG A 113 28.62 -11.69 -10.48
N ARG A 114 27.56 -11.77 -9.67
CA ARG A 114 26.92 -10.62 -9.01
C ARG A 114 27.43 -10.42 -7.57
N ALA A 115 28.12 -11.42 -7.02
CA ALA A 115 28.73 -11.41 -5.70
C ALA A 115 30.21 -10.96 -5.69
N ALA A 116 30.81 -10.76 -6.87
CA ALA A 116 32.17 -10.27 -7.07
C ALA A 116 32.13 -8.81 -7.55
#